data_AF-A0A3M1RKL3-F1
#
_entry.id   AF-A0A3M1RKL3-F1
#
_cell.length_a   1.000
_cell.length_b   1.000
_cell.length_c   1.000
_cell.angle_alpha   90.00
_cell.angle_beta   90.00
_cell.angle_gamma   90.00
#
_symmetry.space_group_name_H-M   'P 1'
#
loop_
_entity.id
_entity.type
_entity.pdbx_description
1 polymer ?
#
loop_
_entity_poly.entity_id
_entity_poly.type
_entity_poly.pdbx_seq_one_letter_code
_entity_poly.pdbx_strand_id
1 'polypeptide(L)'
;MYDSRSLREYVRANVRGSGFQIVGLLWRNTLEDQAAAETMLRELLSLQYRDPADRKSYGTWPRRVPEETVDPNWREFVGCTLILIREAFSDRLPKDLLQDLDEALLRAAEGAHERDVGPGYSNIAIMSALLMEYVGAEMKRSDLCVAGKAKAKAVYERFKEHETFDEFNSPTY
;
A
#
# COMPACT_ATOMS: atom_id res chain seq x y z
N MET A 1 -15.29 16.81 17.71
CA MET A 1 -13.83 16.59 17.82
C MET A 1 -13.60 15.09 17.87
N TYR A 2 -12.76 14.55 16.99
CA TYR A 2 -12.45 13.11 17.00
C TYR A 2 -11.62 12.77 18.24
N ASP A 3 -11.93 11.67 18.92
CA ASP A 3 -11.09 11.14 19.99
C ASP A 3 -9.89 10.41 19.37
N SER A 4 -8.66 10.82 19.71
CA SER A 4 -7.43 10.28 19.09
C SER A 4 -7.25 8.79 19.38
N ARG A 5 -7.72 8.31 20.53
CA ARG A 5 -7.71 6.89 20.87
C ARG A 5 -8.65 6.11 19.95
N SER A 6 -9.89 6.57 19.77
CA SER A 6 -10.85 5.95 18.86
C SER A 6 -10.35 5.87 17.41
N LEU A 7 -9.63 6.90 16.92
CA LEU A 7 -9.05 6.90 15.57
C LEU A 7 -7.98 5.81 15.41
N ARG A 8 -7.08 5.68 16.38
CA ARG A 8 -6.03 4.64 16.35
C ARG A 8 -6.63 3.25 16.48
N GLU A 9 -7.62 3.07 17.35
CA GLU A 9 -8.35 1.80 17.48
C GLU A 9 -9.06 1.43 16.17
N TYR A 10 -9.64 2.39 15.45
CA TYR A 10 -10.22 2.16 14.12
C TYR A 10 -9.17 1.69 13.10
N VAL A 11 -8.01 2.35 13.04
CA VAL A 11 -6.90 1.94 12.14
C VAL A 11 -6.45 0.52 12.46
N ARG A 12 -6.25 0.21 13.74
CA ARG A 12 -5.82 -1.12 14.20
C ARG A 12 -6.87 -2.20 13.93
N ALA A 13 -8.16 -1.88 13.97
CA ALA A 13 -9.23 -2.83 13.68
C ALA A 13 -9.45 -3.05 12.18
N ASN A 14 -9.12 -2.07 11.33
CA ASN A 14 -9.39 -2.10 9.88
C ASN A 14 -8.26 -1.42 9.09
N VAL A 15 -7.11 -2.08 8.99
CA VAL A 15 -5.89 -1.48 8.43
C VAL A 15 -6.09 -1.08 6.96
N ARG A 16 -6.61 -1.97 6.11
CA ARG A 16 -6.88 -1.66 4.70
C ARG A 16 -7.92 -0.56 4.54
N GLY A 17 -9.05 -0.66 5.25
CA GLY A 17 -10.12 0.33 5.13
C GLY A 17 -9.72 1.72 5.65
N SER A 18 -8.79 1.77 6.61
CA SER A 18 -8.31 3.05 7.16
C SER A 18 -7.64 3.94 6.13
N GLY A 19 -6.97 3.38 5.11
CA GLY A 19 -6.40 4.17 4.02
C GLY A 19 -7.47 4.97 3.27
N PHE A 20 -8.60 4.35 2.93
CA PHE A 20 -9.70 5.05 2.26
C PHE A 20 -10.40 6.05 3.17
N GLN A 21 -10.48 5.78 4.47
CA GLN A 21 -10.98 6.73 5.44
C GLN A 21 -10.07 7.98 5.49
N ILE A 22 -8.75 7.81 5.51
CA ILE A 22 -7.77 8.91 5.46
C ILE A 22 -7.97 9.74 4.19
N VAL A 23 -8.11 9.10 3.01
CA VAL A 23 -8.41 9.79 1.75
C VAL A 23 -9.68 10.63 1.85
N GLY A 24 -10.76 10.06 2.42
CA GLY A 24 -12.01 10.79 2.61
C GLY A 24 -11.89 11.99 3.55
N LEU A 25 -11.10 11.88 4.63
CA LEU A 25 -10.80 13.00 5.53
C LEU A 25 -10.01 14.10 4.81
N LEU A 26 -8.93 13.72 4.13
CA LEU A 26 -8.09 14.65 3.37
C LEU A 26 -8.90 15.35 2.28
N TRP A 27 -9.84 14.66 1.62
CA TRP A 27 -10.72 15.26 0.62
C TRP A 27 -11.66 16.31 1.22
N ARG A 28 -12.29 16.04 2.38
CA ARG A 28 -13.20 16.99 3.06
C ARG A 28 -12.48 18.20 3.65
N ASN A 29 -11.25 18.01 4.11
CA ASN A 29 -10.27 19.07 4.40
C ASN A 29 -10.72 20.15 5.40
N THR A 30 -11.53 19.81 6.41
CA THR A 30 -11.70 20.68 7.59
C THR A 30 -10.46 20.59 8.50
N LEU A 31 -10.29 21.52 9.45
CA LEU A 31 -9.17 21.47 10.41
C LEU A 31 -9.22 20.18 11.25
N GLU A 32 -10.41 19.75 11.65
CA GLU A 32 -10.61 18.49 12.38
C GLU A 32 -10.33 17.27 11.51
N ASP A 33 -10.68 17.32 10.22
CA ASP A 33 -10.41 16.23 9.28
C ASP A 33 -8.91 16.09 9.00
N GLN A 34 -8.18 17.21 8.86
CA GLN A 34 -6.72 17.19 8.70
C GLN A 34 -6.03 16.56 9.91
N ALA A 35 -6.37 17.00 11.12
CA ALA A 35 -5.80 16.45 12.35
C ALA A 35 -6.12 14.95 12.52
N ALA A 36 -7.34 14.53 12.14
CA ALA A 36 -7.73 13.13 12.16
C ALA A 36 -6.99 12.29 11.11
N ALA A 37 -6.86 12.80 9.88
CA ALA A 37 -6.12 12.14 8.80
C ALA A 37 -4.65 11.93 9.18
N GLU A 38 -4.00 12.96 9.74
CA GLU A 38 -2.63 12.85 10.26
C GLU A 38 -2.51 11.76 11.33
N THR A 39 -3.42 11.78 12.32
CA THR A 39 -3.41 10.80 13.42
C THR A 39 -3.56 9.38 12.89
N MET A 40 -4.50 9.16 11.97
CA MET A 40 -4.76 7.86 11.39
C MET A 40 -3.61 7.40 10.49
N LEU A 41 -3.04 8.29 9.68
CA LEU A 41 -1.93 7.97 8.79
C LEU A 41 -0.67 7.59 9.59
N ARG A 42 -0.33 8.35 10.64
CA ARG A 42 0.79 8.01 11.53
C ARG A 42 0.61 6.63 12.16
N GLU A 43 -0.59 6.32 12.63
CA GLU A 43 -0.88 4.97 13.17
C GLU A 43 -0.72 3.91 12.07
N LEU A 44 -1.30 4.11 10.88
CA LEU A 44 -1.21 3.17 9.77
C LEU A 44 0.24 2.88 9.38
N LEU A 45 1.08 3.91 9.25
CA LEU A 45 2.51 3.76 8.93
C LEU A 45 3.30 3.09 10.08
N SER A 46 2.87 3.28 11.33
CA SER A 46 3.50 2.62 12.49
C SER A 46 3.28 1.10 12.52
N LEU A 47 2.22 0.60 11.87
CA LEU A 47 1.87 -0.82 11.84
C LEU A 47 2.63 -1.62 10.77
N GLN A 48 3.42 -0.99 9.91
CA GLN A 48 4.17 -1.69 8.86
C GLN A 48 5.25 -2.59 9.46
N TYR A 49 5.41 -3.81 8.93
CA TYR A 49 6.51 -4.69 9.27
C TYR A 49 7.80 -4.21 8.58
N ARG A 50 8.85 -3.95 9.36
CA ARG A 50 10.07 -3.26 8.92
C ARG A 50 11.34 -4.13 8.96
N ASP A 51 11.26 -5.36 9.46
CA ASP A 51 12.42 -6.23 9.56
C ASP A 51 12.76 -6.82 8.18
N PRO A 52 13.89 -6.43 7.56
CA PRO A 52 14.29 -6.97 6.25
C PRO A 52 14.70 -8.44 6.31
N ALA A 53 14.97 -8.99 7.52
CA ALA A 53 15.26 -10.41 7.68
C ALA A 53 14.00 -11.28 7.47
N ASP A 54 12.82 -10.77 7.82
CA ASP A 54 11.54 -11.43 7.53
C ASP A 54 11.03 -11.03 6.14
N ARG A 55 11.60 -11.66 5.11
CA ARG A 55 11.26 -11.40 3.71
C ARG A 55 9.77 -11.61 3.39
N LYS A 56 9.06 -12.44 4.15
CA LYS A 56 7.64 -12.71 3.91
C LYS A 56 6.77 -11.52 4.32
N SER A 57 7.10 -10.90 5.45
CA SER A 57 6.34 -9.78 5.99
C SER A 57 6.94 -8.42 5.67
N TYR A 58 8.19 -8.32 5.24
CA TYR A 58 8.83 -7.04 4.98
C TYR A 58 7.98 -6.13 4.06
N GLY A 59 7.77 -4.90 4.53
CA GLY A 59 6.99 -3.87 3.86
C GLY A 59 5.47 -4.10 3.88
N THR A 60 4.96 -5.20 4.44
CA THR A 60 3.51 -5.45 4.57
C THR A 60 2.92 -4.81 5.82
N TRP A 61 1.60 -4.88 5.94
CA TRP A 61 0.84 -4.50 7.12
C TRP A 61 -0.01 -5.67 7.61
N PRO A 62 -0.36 -5.70 8.91
CA PRO A 62 -1.33 -6.66 9.41
C PRO A 62 -2.73 -6.36 8.87
N ARG A 63 -3.62 -7.36 8.86
CA ARG A 63 -5.03 -7.11 8.50
C ARG A 63 -5.77 -6.29 9.56
N ARG A 64 -5.44 -6.60 10.81
CA ARG A 64 -5.92 -5.99 12.05
C ARG A 64 -4.90 -6.26 13.16
N VAL A 65 -5.01 -5.58 14.30
CA VAL A 65 -4.16 -5.81 15.46
C VAL A 65 -5.01 -6.24 16.66
N PRO A 66 -4.75 -7.42 17.27
CA PRO A 66 -3.74 -8.41 16.88
C PRO A 66 -4.14 -9.23 15.63
N GLU A 67 -3.13 -9.77 14.96
CA GLU A 67 -3.27 -10.76 13.89
C GLU A 67 -2.40 -11.98 14.17
N GLU A 68 -2.93 -13.17 13.92
CA GLU A 68 -2.22 -14.44 14.15
C GLU A 68 -1.35 -14.87 12.97
N THR A 69 -1.76 -14.55 11.74
CA THR A 69 -1.02 -14.93 10.52
C THR A 69 -1.03 -13.77 9.55
N VAL A 70 0.16 -13.30 9.19
CA VAL A 70 0.36 -12.18 8.26
C VAL A 70 -0.15 -12.55 6.87
N ASP A 71 -0.94 -11.65 6.29
CA ASP A 71 -1.32 -11.72 4.88
C ASP A 71 -0.41 -10.81 4.05
N PRO A 72 0.45 -11.35 3.18
CA PRO A 72 1.37 -10.52 2.41
C PRO A 72 0.65 -9.63 1.39
N ASN A 73 -0.61 -9.91 1.03
CA ASN A 73 -1.39 -9.09 0.09
C ASN A 73 -1.73 -7.70 0.63
N TRP A 74 -1.68 -7.52 1.96
CA TRP A 74 -1.95 -6.21 2.56
C TRP A 74 -0.92 -5.16 2.17
N ARG A 75 0.29 -5.59 1.79
CA ARG A 75 1.30 -4.73 1.20
C ARG A 75 0.77 -3.97 0.01
N GLU A 76 0.23 -4.69 -0.97
CA GLU A 76 -0.28 -4.11 -2.20
C GLU A 76 -1.55 -3.27 -1.94
N PHE A 77 -2.47 -3.75 -1.10
CA PHE A 77 -3.70 -3.01 -0.79
C PHE A 77 -3.44 -1.68 -0.08
N VAL A 78 -2.60 -1.70 0.96
CA VAL A 78 -2.25 -0.48 1.70
C VAL A 78 -1.35 0.41 0.84
N GLY A 79 -0.36 -0.16 0.15
CA GLY A 79 0.55 0.56 -0.74
C GLY A 79 -0.18 1.38 -1.80
N CYS A 80 -1.15 0.79 -2.52
CA CYS A 80 -1.95 1.53 -3.51
C CYS A 80 -2.73 2.71 -2.91
N THR A 81 -3.20 2.58 -1.67
CA THR A 81 -3.91 3.67 -1.00
C THR A 81 -2.94 4.76 -0.52
N LEU A 82 -1.73 4.40 -0.09
CA LEU A 82 -0.67 5.37 0.23
C LEU A 82 -0.19 6.14 -1.01
N ILE A 83 -0.11 5.49 -2.17
CA ILE A 83 0.17 6.17 -3.46
C ILE A 83 -0.89 7.23 -3.72
N LEU A 84 -2.18 6.89 -3.57
CA LEU A 84 -3.27 7.87 -3.75
C LEU A 84 -3.14 9.04 -2.77
N ILE A 85 -2.80 8.77 -1.51
CA ILE A 85 -2.59 9.81 -0.51
C ILE A 85 -1.45 10.74 -0.92
N ARG A 86 -0.31 10.18 -1.35
CA ARG A 86 0.86 10.94 -1.78
C ARG A 86 0.58 11.81 -3.00
N GLU A 87 -0.01 11.22 -4.04
CA GLU A 87 -0.28 11.92 -5.30
C GLU A 87 -1.30 13.03 -5.16
N ALA A 88 -2.38 12.79 -4.40
CA ALA A 88 -3.50 13.73 -4.35
C ALA A 88 -3.41 14.75 -3.21
N PHE A 89 -2.62 14.49 -2.15
CA PHE A 89 -2.68 15.27 -0.92
C PHE A 89 -1.32 15.52 -0.25
N SER A 90 -0.20 15.31 -0.93
CA SER A 90 1.14 15.59 -0.36
C SER A 90 1.30 17.04 0.13
N ASP A 91 0.63 18.00 -0.52
CA ASP A 91 0.58 19.41 -0.14
C ASP A 91 -0.16 19.67 1.18
N ARG A 92 -0.95 18.70 1.67
CA ARG A 92 -1.73 18.77 2.91
C ARG A 92 -1.08 18.03 4.07
N LEU A 93 0.06 17.36 3.86
CA LEU A 93 0.76 16.61 4.89
C LEU A 93 1.93 17.43 5.45
N PRO A 94 2.20 17.33 6.77
CA PRO A 94 3.47 17.77 7.33
C PRO A 94 4.64 17.07 6.64
N LYS A 95 5.76 17.79 6.52
CA LYS A 95 6.95 17.29 5.82
C LYS A 95 7.49 15.99 6.40
N ASP A 96 7.48 15.85 7.72
CA ASP A 96 7.91 14.64 8.42
C ASP A 96 6.98 13.45 8.10
N LEU A 97 5.67 13.68 8.05
CA LEU A 97 4.71 12.63 7.73
C LEU A 97 4.78 12.20 6.26
N LEU A 98 5.03 13.15 5.34
CA LEU A 98 5.29 12.83 3.94
C LEU A 98 6.57 11.99 3.78
N GLN A 99 7.62 12.30 4.55
CA GLN A 99 8.84 11.49 4.57
C GLN A 99 8.57 10.07 5.09
N ASP A 100 7.84 9.93 6.21
CA ASP A 100 7.47 8.61 6.75
C ASP A 100 6.64 7.79 5.75
N LEU A 101 5.75 8.46 5.01
CA LEU A 101 4.95 7.85 3.95
C LEU A 101 5.83 7.35 2.80
N ASP A 102 6.78 8.17 2.34
CA ASP A 102 7.73 7.81 1.29
C ASP A 102 8.56 6.60 1.70
N GLU A 103 9.07 6.58 2.92
CA GLU A 103 9.81 5.43 3.43
C GLU A 103 8.95 4.16 3.51
N ALA A 104 7.68 4.28 3.90
CA ALA A 104 6.77 3.14 3.94
C ALA A 104 6.45 2.60 2.54
N LEU A 105 6.24 3.49 1.55
CA LEU A 105 6.09 3.11 0.15
C LEU A 105 7.32 2.41 -0.40
N LEU A 106 8.53 2.88 -0.05
CA LEU A 106 9.78 2.24 -0.44
C LEU A 106 9.85 0.79 0.06
N ARG A 107 9.62 0.58 1.36
CA ARG A 107 9.62 -0.77 1.96
C ARG A 107 8.56 -1.67 1.30
N ALA A 108 7.38 -1.13 1.00
CA ALA A 108 6.31 -1.86 0.33
C ALA A 108 6.69 -2.25 -1.11
N ALA A 109 7.33 -1.36 -1.87
CA ALA A 109 7.80 -1.67 -3.21
C ALA A 109 8.94 -2.70 -3.21
N GLU A 110 9.89 -2.58 -2.29
CA GLU A 110 10.97 -3.56 -2.10
C GLU A 110 10.43 -4.94 -1.70
N GLY A 111 9.48 -4.98 -0.77
CA GLY A 111 8.81 -6.23 -0.38
C GLY A 111 7.99 -6.85 -1.52
N ALA A 112 7.35 -6.03 -2.37
CA ALA A 112 6.65 -6.50 -3.56
C ALA A 112 7.63 -7.05 -4.60
N HIS A 113 8.78 -6.39 -4.78
CA HIS A 113 9.84 -6.84 -5.67
C HIS A 113 10.43 -8.18 -5.24
N GLU A 114 10.73 -8.35 -3.95
CA GLU A 114 11.27 -9.62 -3.42
C GLU A 114 10.25 -10.76 -3.47
N ARG A 115 8.97 -10.46 -3.20
CA ARG A 115 7.89 -11.47 -3.21
C ARG A 115 7.58 -11.97 -4.63
N ASP A 116 7.70 -11.09 -5.62
CA ASP A 116 7.52 -11.34 -7.05
C ASP A 116 6.37 -12.30 -7.40
N VAL A 117 5.14 -11.97 -7.00
CA VAL A 117 3.98 -12.83 -7.31
C VAL A 117 3.83 -13.05 -8.81
N GLY A 118 3.46 -14.27 -9.21
CA GLY A 118 3.25 -14.62 -10.61
C GLY A 118 2.12 -13.79 -11.26
N PRO A 119 2.21 -13.49 -12.56
CA PRO A 119 1.25 -12.64 -13.27
C PRO A 119 -0.17 -13.21 -13.34
N GLY A 120 -0.36 -14.51 -13.10
CA GLY A 120 -1.69 -15.12 -12.99
C GLY A 120 -2.42 -14.82 -11.69
N TYR A 121 -1.73 -14.35 -10.65
CA TYR A 121 -2.38 -13.74 -9.49
C TYR A 121 -2.74 -12.29 -9.81
N SER A 122 -3.63 -12.10 -10.79
CA SER A 122 -3.86 -10.83 -11.51
C SER A 122 -4.01 -9.62 -10.59
N ASN A 123 -4.88 -9.68 -9.59
CA ASN A 123 -5.13 -8.58 -8.67
C ASN A 123 -3.84 -8.06 -8.01
N ILE A 124 -3.11 -8.95 -7.34
CA ILE A 124 -1.88 -8.59 -6.63
C ILE A 124 -0.77 -8.27 -7.63
N ALA A 125 -0.67 -8.97 -8.76
CA ALA A 125 0.34 -8.70 -9.76
C ALA A 125 0.19 -7.29 -10.38
N ILE A 126 -1.03 -6.85 -10.67
CA ILE A 126 -1.33 -5.50 -11.16
C ILE A 126 -0.96 -4.45 -10.10
N MET A 127 -1.39 -4.66 -8.86
CA MET A 127 -1.09 -3.73 -7.77
C MET A 127 0.42 -3.66 -7.47
N SER A 128 1.12 -4.79 -7.44
CA SER A 128 2.59 -4.81 -7.29
C SER A 128 3.28 -4.10 -8.46
N ALA A 129 2.79 -4.27 -9.69
CA ALA A 129 3.35 -3.59 -10.85
C ALA A 129 3.23 -2.07 -10.73
N LEU A 130 2.04 -1.56 -10.38
CA LEU A 130 1.80 -0.15 -10.10
C LEU A 130 2.70 0.35 -8.96
N LEU A 131 2.72 -0.37 -7.83
CA LEU A 131 3.47 0.01 -6.65
C LEU A 131 4.98 0.13 -6.93
N MET A 132 5.57 -0.88 -7.57
CA MET A 132 7.00 -0.86 -7.90
C MET A 132 7.34 0.22 -8.93
N GLU A 133 6.51 0.41 -9.97
CA GLU A 133 6.79 1.39 -11.01
C GLU A 133 6.70 2.82 -10.47
N TYR A 134 5.63 3.12 -9.74
CA TYR A 134 5.40 4.43 -9.11
C TYR A 134 6.54 4.80 -8.16
N VAL A 135 6.86 3.92 -7.21
CA VAL A 135 7.94 4.16 -6.25
C VAL A 135 9.30 4.24 -6.95
N GLY A 136 9.51 3.39 -7.97
CA GLY A 136 10.70 3.42 -8.81
C GLY A 136 10.92 4.77 -9.49
N ALA A 137 9.87 5.35 -10.06
CA ALA A 137 9.90 6.65 -10.71
C ALA A 137 10.14 7.78 -9.70
N GLU A 138 9.34 7.84 -8.63
CA GLU A 138 9.39 8.92 -7.63
C GLU A 138 10.71 8.95 -6.85
N MET A 139 11.26 7.78 -6.52
CA MET A 139 12.46 7.66 -5.68
C MET A 139 13.74 7.35 -6.49
N LYS A 140 13.67 7.43 -7.82
CA LYS A 140 14.79 7.15 -8.73
C LYS A 140 15.39 5.75 -8.54
N ARG A 141 14.56 4.77 -8.21
CA ARG A 141 14.91 3.35 -8.08
C ARG A 141 14.64 2.62 -9.39
N SER A 142 15.65 2.65 -10.27
CA SER A 142 15.56 2.06 -11.62
C SER A 142 15.24 0.56 -11.61
N ASP A 143 15.73 -0.16 -10.60
CA ASP A 143 15.45 -1.58 -10.37
C ASP A 143 13.95 -1.84 -10.17
N LEU A 144 13.30 -1.06 -9.31
CA LEU A 144 11.85 -1.16 -9.07
C LEU A 144 11.04 -0.74 -10.29
N CYS A 145 11.45 0.32 -10.98
CA CYS A 145 10.77 0.78 -12.20
C CYS A 145 10.80 -0.29 -13.30
N VAL A 146 11.96 -0.92 -13.52
CA VAL A 146 12.11 -2.01 -14.49
C VAL A 146 11.27 -3.22 -14.09
N ALA A 147 11.31 -3.62 -12.81
CA ALA A 147 10.54 -4.74 -12.30
C ALA A 147 9.01 -4.52 -12.43
N GLY A 148 8.52 -3.33 -12.09
CA GLY A 148 7.11 -2.95 -12.24
C GLY A 148 6.64 -3.02 -13.70
N LYS A 149 7.41 -2.45 -14.63
CA LYS A 149 7.11 -2.49 -16.08
C LYS A 149 7.13 -3.92 -16.63
N ALA A 150 8.10 -4.73 -16.22
CA ALA A 150 8.17 -6.13 -16.61
C ALA A 150 6.94 -6.92 -16.12
N LYS A 151 6.52 -6.71 -14.87
CA LYS A 151 5.32 -7.35 -14.30
C LYS A 151 4.04 -6.91 -15.01
N ALA A 152 3.88 -5.61 -15.28
CA ALA A 152 2.74 -5.09 -16.04
C ALA A 152 2.65 -5.71 -17.44
N LYS A 153 3.79 -5.80 -18.14
CA LYS A 153 3.88 -6.45 -19.46
C LYS A 153 3.49 -7.92 -19.39
N ALA A 154 3.96 -8.66 -18.39
CA ALA A 154 3.62 -10.07 -18.22
C ALA A 154 2.12 -10.29 -17.94
N VAL A 155 1.48 -9.44 -17.13
CA VAL A 155 0.03 -9.48 -16.91
C VAL A 155 -0.73 -9.19 -18.21
N TYR A 156 -0.31 -8.17 -18.95
CA TYR A 156 -0.93 -7.81 -20.24
C TYR A 156 -0.81 -8.92 -21.28
N GLU A 157 0.35 -9.57 -21.39
CA GLU A 157 0.57 -10.68 -22.32
C GLU A 157 -0.36 -11.86 -22.01
N ARG A 158 -0.56 -12.20 -20.73
CA ARG A 158 -1.53 -13.23 -20.32
C ARG A 158 -2.97 -12.83 -20.64
N PHE A 159 -3.35 -11.59 -20.33
CA PHE A 159 -4.68 -11.09 -20.69
C PHE A 159 -4.90 -11.16 -22.20
N LYS A 160 -3.89 -10.80 -23.01
CA LYS A 160 -3.98 -10.88 -24.47
C LYS A 160 -4.12 -12.31 -25.01
N GLU A 161 -3.54 -13.28 -24.33
CA GLU A 161 -3.65 -14.70 -24.70
C GLU A 161 -5.05 -15.25 -24.46
N HIS A 162 -5.69 -14.86 -23.36
CA HIS A 162 -6.95 -15.45 -22.91
C HIS A 162 -8.18 -14.54 -23.06
N GLU A 163 -7.98 -13.27 -23.40
CA GLU A 163 -8.99 -12.18 -23.40
C GLU A 163 -9.76 -12.05 -22.07
N THR A 164 -9.16 -12.53 -20.98
CA THR A 164 -9.71 -12.50 -19.62
C THR A 164 -8.56 -12.57 -18.61
N PHE A 165 -8.83 -12.17 -17.36
CA PHE A 165 -7.91 -12.43 -16.25
C PHE A 165 -8.14 -13.83 -15.66
N ASP A 166 -7.10 -14.39 -15.04
CA ASP A 166 -7.10 -15.70 -14.37
C ASP A 166 -7.92 -15.73 -13.05
N GLU A 167 -8.78 -14.73 -12.81
CA GLU A 167 -9.38 -14.40 -11.50
C GLU A 167 -10.20 -15.53 -10.86
N PHE A 168 -10.71 -16.49 -11.65
CA PHE A 168 -11.40 -17.68 -11.10
C PHE A 168 -10.50 -18.62 -10.26
N ASN A 169 -9.19 -18.39 -10.22
CA ASN A 169 -8.24 -19.16 -9.39
C ASN A 169 -7.34 -18.27 -8.49
N SER A 170 -7.68 -17.00 -8.30
CA SER A 170 -6.93 -16.09 -7.44
C SER A 170 -7.33 -16.30 -5.96
N PRO A 171 -6.41 -16.55 -5.00
CA PRO A 171 -6.74 -16.99 -3.62
C PRO A 171 -7.64 -16.12 -2.72
N THR A 172 -8.38 -15.14 -3.24
CA THR A 172 -9.41 -14.38 -2.51
C THR A 172 -10.61 -13.96 -3.37
N TYR A 173 -10.79 -14.55 -4.56
CA TYR A 173 -11.98 -14.41 -5.41
C TYR A 173 -12.47 -15.78 -5.88
#